data_AF-A0AAV9E502-F1
#
_entry.id   AF-A0AAV9E502-F1
#
_cell.length_a   1.000
_cell.length_b   1.000
_cell.length_c   1.000
_cell.angle_alpha   90.00
_cell.angle_beta   90.00
_cell.angle_gamma   90.00
#
_symmetry.space_group_name_H-M   'P 1'
#
loop_
_entity.id
_entity.type
_entity.pdbx_description
1 polymer ?
#
loop_
_entity_poly.entity_id
_entity_poly.type
_entity_poly.pdbx_seq_one_letter_code
_entity_poly.pdbx_strand_id
1 'polypeptide(L)'
;MLSNMYAEIGRWDDVKRLRVLSKERGLKKSPGCSWTEINGESHVFVGGDTSHPQVVEIYKLLEELPKKMRARGLAIVFGLLNTCPGTVLRVTKNLRICMDCHTATKFISMIYDREIIVRVVNRFHHFKDGSCSCGDYW
;
A
#
# COMPACT_ATOMS: atom_id res chain seq x y z
N MET A 1 8.77 -12.00 13.83
CA MET A 1 9.99 -11.41 14.41
C MET A 1 11.23 -12.20 13.99
N LEU A 2 11.31 -13.52 14.18
CA LEU A 2 12.46 -14.34 13.71
C LEU A 2 12.70 -14.35 12.19
N SER A 3 11.63 -14.30 11.38
CA SER A 3 11.75 -14.24 9.92
C SER A 3 12.46 -12.99 9.40
N ASN A 4 12.44 -11.88 10.16
CA ASN A 4 13.09 -10.65 9.73
C ASN A 4 14.59 -10.71 10.00
N MET A 5 15.00 -11.24 11.16
CA MET A 5 16.41 -11.48 11.48
C MET A 5 17.09 -12.35 10.41
N TYR A 6 16.46 -13.45 9.99
CA TYR A 6 17.01 -14.28 8.92
C TYR A 6 17.03 -13.58 7.55
N ALA A 7 16.04 -12.74 7.26
CA ALA A 7 16.02 -11.97 6.01
C ALA A 7 17.15 -10.92 5.97
N GLU A 8 17.43 -10.24 7.08
CA GLU A 8 18.49 -9.22 7.19
C GLU A 8 19.89 -9.79 6.91
N ILE A 9 20.14 -11.05 7.31
CA ILE A 9 21.40 -11.75 7.02
C ILE A 9 21.34 -12.62 5.75
N GLY A 10 20.36 -12.40 4.87
CA GLY A 10 20.26 -13.06 3.56
C GLY A 10 19.90 -14.55 3.60
N ARG A 11 19.49 -15.09 4.75
CA ARG A 11 19.11 -16.51 4.93
C ARG A 11 17.68 -16.78 4.43
N TRP A 12 17.47 -16.61 3.14
CA TRP A 12 16.13 -16.74 2.52
C TRP A 12 15.52 -18.13 2.62
N ASP A 13 16.33 -19.19 2.68
CA ASP A 13 15.80 -20.56 2.83
C ASP A 13 15.26 -20.82 4.24
N ASP A 14 15.87 -20.23 5.28
CA ASP A 14 15.32 -20.26 6.62
C ASP A 14 14.04 -19.43 6.72
N VAL A 15 13.98 -18.29 6.01
CA VAL A 15 12.73 -17.52 5.88
C VAL A 15 11.62 -18.36 5.25
N LYS A 16 11.92 -19.13 4.19
CA LYS A 16 10.94 -20.06 3.57
C LYS A 16 10.51 -21.14 4.57
N ARG A 17 11.44 -21.80 5.26
CA ARG A 17 11.14 -22.82 6.29
C ARG A 17 10.24 -22.27 7.39
N LEU A 18 10.56 -21.09 7.93
CA LEU A 18 9.74 -20.45 8.95
C LEU A 18 8.33 -20.12 8.46
N ARG A 19 8.16 -19.74 7.19
CA ARG A 19 6.82 -19.48 6.61
C ARG A 19 6.00 -20.76 6.52
N VAL A 20 6.61 -21.88 6.12
CA VAL A 20 5.96 -23.20 6.09
C VAL A 20 5.54 -23.62 7.50
N LEU A 21 6.48 -23.62 8.45
CA LEU A 21 6.22 -23.95 9.85
C LEU A 21 5.13 -23.06 10.47
N SER A 22 5.11 -21.78 10.14
CA SER A 22 4.08 -20.85 10.63
C SER A 22 2.70 -21.25 10.10
N LYS A 23 2.60 -21.65 8.83
CA LYS A 23 1.35 -22.10 8.21
C LYS A 23 0.86 -23.42 8.82
N GLU A 24 1.74 -24.38 9.03
CA GLU A 24 1.44 -25.67 9.67
C GLU A 24 0.94 -25.49 11.11
N ARG A 25 1.49 -24.51 11.84
CA ARG A 25 1.07 -24.16 13.20
C ARG A 25 -0.18 -23.28 13.25
N GLY A 26 -0.84 -23.03 12.11
CA GLY A 26 -2.04 -22.20 12.03
C GLY A 26 -1.81 -20.71 12.29
N LEU A 27 -0.54 -20.25 12.34
CA LEU A 27 -0.20 -18.84 12.51
C LEU A 27 -0.49 -18.08 11.21
N LYS A 28 -1.70 -17.54 11.10
CA LYS A 28 -2.12 -16.70 9.97
C LYS A 28 -1.66 -15.26 10.19
N LYS A 29 -0.93 -14.70 9.22
CA LYS A 29 -0.76 -13.25 9.14
C LYS A 29 -2.06 -12.65 8.59
N SER A 30 -2.51 -11.55 9.20
CA SER A 30 -3.60 -10.76 8.62
C SER A 30 -3.21 -10.30 7.21
N PRO A 31 -4.08 -10.47 6.20
CA PRO A 31 -3.80 -9.96 4.88
C PRO A 31 -3.70 -8.42 4.94
N GLY A 32 -2.78 -7.87 4.16
CA GLY A 32 -2.73 -6.42 3.96
C GLY A 32 -4.02 -5.97 3.28
N CYS A 33 -4.63 -4.92 3.81
CA CYS A 33 -5.85 -4.34 3.29
C CYS A 33 -5.68 -2.83 3.23
N SER A 34 -6.12 -2.24 2.13
CA SER A 34 -6.25 -0.80 1.99
C SER A 34 -7.60 -0.45 1.41
N TRP A 35 -8.19 0.64 1.87
CA TRP A 35 -9.47 1.10 1.35
C TRP A 35 -9.48 2.60 1.19
N THR A 36 -10.36 3.08 0.32
CA THR A 36 -10.62 4.50 0.08
C THR A 36 -12.13 4.71 0.06
N GLU A 37 -12.56 5.86 0.54
CA GLU A 37 -13.96 6.27 0.46
C GLU A 37 -14.10 7.30 -0.65
N ILE A 38 -14.95 7.00 -1.63
CA ILE A 38 -15.22 7.88 -2.79
C ILE A 38 -16.72 7.94 -2.96
N ASN A 39 -17.29 9.14 -3.04
CA ASN A 39 -18.73 9.36 -3.18
C ASN A 39 -19.60 8.65 -2.11
N GLY A 40 -19.07 8.48 -0.89
CA GLY A 40 -19.75 7.78 0.20
C GLY A 40 -19.69 6.25 0.12
N GLU A 41 -19.01 5.69 -0.88
CA GLU A 41 -18.79 4.26 -1.04
C GLU A 41 -17.37 3.87 -0.61
N SER A 42 -17.25 2.80 0.17
CA SER A 42 -15.96 2.27 0.62
C SER A 42 -15.49 1.18 -0.34
N HIS A 43 -14.36 1.45 -1.01
CA HIS A 43 -13.72 0.51 -1.92
C HIS A 43 -12.54 -0.16 -1.22
N VAL A 44 -12.66 -1.46 -0.99
CA VAL A 44 -11.71 -2.25 -0.20
C VAL A 44 -10.85 -3.12 -1.11
N PHE A 45 -9.53 -3.06 -0.91
CA PHE A 45 -8.54 -3.83 -1.66
C PHE A 45 -7.75 -4.72 -0.72
N VAL A 46 -7.94 -6.03 -0.83
CA VAL A 46 -7.24 -7.04 -0.05
C VAL A 46 -6.05 -7.58 -0.85
N GLY A 47 -4.90 -7.74 -0.21
CA GLY A 47 -3.70 -8.25 -0.86
C GLY A 47 -3.91 -9.63 -1.46
N GLY A 48 -3.74 -9.74 -2.78
CA GLY A 48 -3.95 -10.98 -3.54
C GLY A 48 -5.37 -11.14 -4.11
N ASP A 49 -6.27 -10.20 -3.84
CA ASP A 49 -7.59 -10.14 -4.46
C ASP A 49 -7.53 -9.40 -5.80
N THR A 50 -8.17 -9.96 -6.82
CA THR A 50 -8.29 -9.40 -8.17
C THR A 50 -9.75 -9.32 -8.64
N SER A 51 -10.71 -9.44 -7.73
CA SER A 51 -12.15 -9.45 -8.04
C SER A 51 -12.75 -8.07 -8.32
N HIS A 52 -12.01 -7.00 -8.07
CA HIS A 52 -12.51 -5.63 -8.23
C HIS A 52 -12.92 -5.35 -9.69
N PRO A 53 -14.09 -4.76 -9.97
CA PRO A 53 -14.56 -4.54 -11.36
C PRO A 53 -13.59 -3.76 -12.25
N GLN A 54 -12.95 -2.73 -11.69
CA GLN A 54 -11.94 -1.89 -12.37
C GLN A 54 -10.50 -2.40 -12.23
N VAL A 55 -10.28 -3.69 -11.94
CA VAL A 55 -8.95 -4.24 -11.69
C VAL A 55 -8.00 -4.06 -12.88
N VAL A 56 -8.53 -4.11 -14.11
CA VAL A 56 -7.75 -3.98 -15.34
C VAL A 56 -7.19 -2.56 -15.48
N GLU A 57 -8.04 -1.55 -15.31
CA GLU A 57 -7.67 -0.13 -15.38
C GLU A 57 -6.69 0.23 -14.27
N ILE A 58 -6.93 -0.29 -13.06
CA ILE A 58 -6.03 -0.11 -11.93
C ILE A 58 -4.64 -0.70 -12.25
N TYR A 59 -4.57 -1.92 -12.78
CA TYR A 59 -3.27 -2.51 -13.12
C TYR A 59 -2.57 -1.79 -14.26
N LYS A 60 -3.32 -1.25 -15.23
CA LYS A 60 -2.76 -0.45 -16.32
C LYS A 60 -2.06 0.81 -15.79
N LEU A 61 -2.71 1.58 -14.90
CA LEU A 61 -2.06 2.75 -14.30
C LEU A 61 -0.89 2.35 -13.39
N LEU A 62 -0.97 1.19 -12.74
CA LEU A 62 0.14 0.68 -11.92
C LEU A 62 1.39 0.32 -12.74
N GLU A 63 1.28 0.06 -14.04
CA GLU A 63 2.42 -0.18 -14.92
C GLU A 63 3.21 1.10 -15.22
N GLU A 64 2.55 2.26 -15.13
CA GLU A 64 3.16 3.58 -15.28
C GLU A 64 3.81 4.08 -13.96
N LEU A 65 3.54 3.37 -12.86
CA LEU A 65 4.04 3.70 -11.52
C LEU A 65 5.27 2.87 -11.15
N PRO A 66 6.04 3.29 -10.11
CA PRO A 66 7.15 2.49 -9.61
C PRO A 66 6.71 1.05 -9.34
N LYS A 67 7.43 0.06 -9.90
CA LYS A 67 7.12 -1.40 -9.84
C LYS A 67 6.67 -1.90 -8.46
N LYS A 68 7.19 -1.26 -7.40
CA LYS A 68 6.89 -1.55 -5.99
C LYS A 68 5.43 -1.24 -5.57
N MET A 69 4.68 -0.48 -6.37
CA MET A 69 3.27 -0.16 -6.15
C MET A 69 2.30 -1.22 -6.65
N ARG A 70 2.72 -2.10 -7.57
CA ARG A 70 1.83 -3.02 -8.30
C ARG A 70 0.94 -3.88 -7.39
N ALA A 71 1.39 -4.22 -6.19
CA ALA A 71 0.63 -5.02 -5.23
C ALA A 71 0.02 -4.23 -4.05
N ARG A 72 0.33 -2.93 -3.88
CA ARG A 72 0.05 -2.17 -2.65
C ARG A 72 -0.56 -0.79 -2.88
N GLY A 73 -0.66 -0.37 -4.14
CA GLY A 73 -1.15 0.94 -4.57
C GLY A 73 -2.58 0.97 -5.08
N LEU A 74 -3.31 -0.16 -5.03
CA LEU A 74 -4.65 -0.30 -5.61
C LEU A 74 -5.62 0.81 -5.18
N ALA A 75 -5.72 1.10 -3.88
CA ALA A 75 -6.61 2.15 -3.37
C ALA A 75 -6.23 3.58 -3.82
N ILE A 76 -4.93 3.88 -3.96
CA ILE A 76 -4.46 5.20 -4.42
C ILE A 76 -4.78 5.35 -5.90
N VAL A 77 -4.48 4.34 -6.71
CA VAL A 77 -4.75 4.33 -8.14
C VAL A 77 -6.23 4.40 -8.43
N PHE A 78 -7.04 3.63 -7.71
CA PHE A 78 -8.48 3.72 -7.79
C PHE A 78 -8.98 5.14 -7.46
N GLY A 79 -8.40 5.78 -6.44
CA GLY A 79 -8.63 7.20 -6.14
C GLY A 79 -8.33 8.12 -7.32
N LEU A 80 -7.15 7.99 -7.92
CA LEU A 80 -6.74 8.80 -9.08
C LEU A 80 -7.69 8.63 -10.28
N LEU A 81 -8.19 7.42 -10.52
CA LEU A 81 -9.08 7.12 -11.65
C LEU A 81 -10.51 7.65 -11.45
N ASN A 82 -11.00 7.69 -10.20
CA ASN A 82 -12.42 7.92 -9.91
C ASN A 82 -12.69 9.27 -9.22
N THR A 83 -11.71 10.17 -9.14
CA THR A 83 -11.90 11.51 -8.58
C THR A 83 -11.22 12.58 -9.43
N CYS A 84 -11.81 13.78 -9.49
CA CYS A 84 -11.28 14.90 -10.27
C CYS A 84 -9.85 15.27 -9.85
N PRO A 85 -8.99 15.76 -10.76
CA PRO A 85 -7.69 16.38 -10.43
C PRO A 85 -7.79 17.39 -9.26
N GLY A 86 -6.75 17.49 -8.43
CA GLY A 86 -6.76 18.25 -7.18
C GLY A 86 -7.54 17.68 -5.96
N THR A 87 -8.50 16.76 -6.12
CA THR A 87 -9.25 16.20 -4.97
C THR A 87 -8.35 15.45 -3.98
N VAL A 88 -8.44 15.73 -2.69
CA VAL A 88 -7.64 15.02 -1.67
C VAL A 88 -8.01 13.53 -1.61
N LEU A 89 -7.04 12.64 -1.83
CA LEU A 89 -7.26 11.20 -1.70
C LEU A 89 -7.10 10.76 -0.25
N ARG A 90 -8.09 10.07 0.31
CA ARG A 90 -8.06 9.54 1.67
C ARG A 90 -8.00 8.02 1.63
N VAL A 91 -6.83 7.46 1.93
CA VAL A 91 -6.58 6.01 1.93
C VAL A 91 -6.33 5.54 3.35
N THR A 92 -6.98 4.46 3.77
CA THR A 92 -6.67 3.81 5.05
C THR A 92 -6.04 2.45 4.79
N LYS A 93 -5.07 2.05 5.62
CA LYS A 93 -4.43 0.71 5.59
C LYS A 93 -4.41 0.10 6.98
N ASN A 94 -4.60 -1.22 7.05
CA ASN A 94 -4.55 -1.97 8.31
C ASN A 94 -3.12 -2.32 8.78
N LEU A 95 -2.12 -2.19 7.89
CA LEU A 95 -0.71 -2.41 8.18
C LEU A 95 0.08 -1.09 8.07
N ARG A 96 1.17 -0.98 8.82
CA ARG A 96 2.11 0.15 8.72
C ARG A 96 2.56 0.34 7.28
N ILE A 97 2.72 1.60 6.87
CA ILE A 97 3.24 1.92 5.56
C ILE A 97 4.69 1.45 5.46
N CYS A 98 5.00 0.72 4.39
CA CYS A 98 6.35 0.25 4.12
C CYS A 98 7.20 1.39 3.52
N MET A 99 8.53 1.34 3.65
CA MET A 99 9.43 2.36 3.06
C MET A 99 9.16 2.53 1.55
N ASP A 100 9.06 1.44 0.81
CA ASP A 100 8.76 1.46 -0.62
C ASP A 100 7.40 2.12 -0.93
N CYS A 101 6.40 1.84 -0.10
CA CYS A 101 5.06 2.40 -0.20
C CYS A 101 5.08 3.91 0.08
N HIS A 102 5.90 4.33 1.05
CA HIS A 102 6.09 5.71 1.45
C HIS A 102 6.73 6.52 0.32
N THR A 103 7.87 6.05 -0.21
CA THR A 103 8.57 6.67 -1.33
C THR A 103 7.71 6.73 -2.58
N ALA A 104 6.98 5.67 -2.89
CA ALA A 104 6.10 5.67 -4.06
C ALA A 104 4.91 6.64 -3.89
N THR A 105 4.35 6.78 -2.69
CA THR A 105 3.23 7.70 -2.44
C THR A 105 3.69 9.16 -2.54
N LYS A 106 4.91 9.48 -2.08
CA LYS A 106 5.57 10.75 -2.35
C LYS A 106 5.70 11.03 -3.85
N PHE A 107 6.22 10.06 -4.60
CA PHE A 107 6.36 10.21 -6.05
C PHE A 107 5.01 10.49 -6.72
N ILE A 108 3.96 9.74 -6.34
CA ILE A 108 2.60 9.92 -6.86
C ILE A 108 2.05 11.30 -6.52
N SER A 109 2.21 11.79 -5.28
CA SER A 109 1.72 13.12 -4.89
C SER A 109 2.33 14.23 -5.72
N MET A 110 3.60 14.07 -6.12
CA MET A 110 4.32 15.01 -6.99
C MET A 110 3.85 14.94 -8.45
N ILE A 111 3.80 13.75 -9.05
CA ILE A 111 3.54 13.64 -10.50
C ILE A 111 2.07 13.86 -10.87
N TYR A 112 1.13 13.54 -9.97
CA TYR A 112 -0.30 13.72 -10.20
C TYR A 112 -0.86 14.98 -9.55
N ASP A 113 0.01 15.84 -9.00
CA ASP A 113 -0.37 17.05 -8.24
C ASP A 113 -1.51 16.76 -7.26
N ARG A 114 -1.23 15.81 -6.35
CA ARG A 114 -2.26 15.17 -5.52
C ARG A 114 -1.88 15.18 -4.06
N GLU A 115 -2.73 15.78 -3.23
CA GLU A 115 -2.66 15.54 -1.80
C GLU A 115 -3.23 14.16 -1.47
N ILE A 116 -2.45 13.34 -0.78
CA ILE A 116 -2.82 11.98 -0.39
C ILE A 116 -2.64 11.84 1.12
N ILE A 117 -3.73 11.53 1.82
CA ILE A 117 -3.73 11.27 3.25
C ILE A 117 -3.82 9.77 3.45
N VAL A 118 -2.75 9.16 3.96
CA VAL A 118 -2.73 7.74 4.31
C VAL A 118 -2.87 7.58 5.82
N ARG A 119 -3.99 7.00 6.25
CA ARG A 119 -4.20 6.58 7.64
C ARG A 119 -3.69 5.14 7.82
N VAL A 120 -2.85 4.94 8.81
CA VAL A 120 -2.43 3.63 9.31
C VAL A 120 -2.75 3.54 10.81
N VAL A 121 -2.48 2.39 11.45
CA VAL A 121 -2.75 2.20 12.89
C VAL A 121 -2.06 3.32 13.69
N ASN A 122 -2.86 4.19 14.31
CA ASN A 122 -2.48 5.32 15.16
C ASN A 122 -1.60 6.41 14.52
N ARG A 123 -1.53 6.49 13.18
CA ARG A 123 -0.74 7.53 12.50
C ARG A 123 -1.37 7.94 11.17
N PHE A 124 -1.22 9.22 10.84
CA PHE A 124 -1.54 9.78 9.54
C PHE A 124 -0.26 10.20 8.83
N HIS A 125 -0.17 9.90 7.55
CA HIS A 125 0.85 10.39 6.65
C HIS A 125 0.18 11.31 5.64
N HIS A 126 0.57 12.58 5.62
CA HIS A 126 0.09 13.55 4.64
C HIS A 126 1.16 13.67 3.58
N PHE A 127 0.84 13.28 2.35
CA PHE A 127 1.74 13.36 1.21
C PHE A 127 1.31 14.51 0.30
N LYS A 128 2.25 15.40 0.01
CA LYS A 128 2.05 16.55 -0.87
C LYS A 128 3.39 16.99 -1.46
N ASP A 129 3.41 17.32 -2.75
CA ASP A 129 4.59 17.85 -3.45
C ASP A 129 5.86 17.00 -3.25
N GLY A 130 5.74 15.67 -3.31
CA GLY A 130 6.88 14.77 -3.13
C GLY A 130 7.34 14.57 -1.68
N SER A 131 6.68 15.19 -0.71
CA SER A 131 7.04 15.13 0.70
C SER A 131 6.01 14.37 1.55
N CYS A 132 6.38 14.00 2.77
CA CYS A 132 5.44 13.45 3.75
C CYS A 132 5.60 14.15 5.11
N SER A 133 4.49 14.41 5.79
CA SER A 133 4.46 15.04 7.11
C SER A 133 5.23 14.31 8.21
N CYS A 134 5.58 13.03 8.05
CA CYS A 134 6.35 12.29 9.06
C CYS A 134 7.87 12.51 8.99
N GLY A 135 8.37 13.30 8.04
CA GLY A 135 9.82 13.58 7.90
C GLY A 135 10.68 12.33 7.71
N ASP A 136 10.13 11.28 7.10
CA ASP A 136 10.76 9.97 6.91
C ASP A 136 11.02 9.15 8.18
N TYR A 137 10.40 9.48 9.31
CA TYR A 137 10.42 8.65 10.53
C TYR A 137 9.27 7.61 10.54
N TRP A 138 9.17 6.82 9.46
CA TRP A 138 8.05 5.91 9.08
C TRP A 138 7.38 5.14 10.23
#